data_AF-A0AA41DCW9-F1
#
_entry.id   AF-A0AA41DCW9-F1
#
_cell.length_a   1.000
_cell.length_b   1.000
_cell.length_c   1.000
_cell.angle_alpha   90.00
_cell.angle_beta   90.00
_cell.angle_gamma   90.00
#
_symmetry.space_group_name_H-M   'P 1'
#
loop_
_entity.id
_entity.type
_entity.pdbx_description
1 polymer ?
#
loop_
_entity_poly.entity_id
_entity_poly.type
_entity_poly.pdbx_seq_one_letter_code
_entity_poly.pdbx_strand_id
1 'polypeptide(L)'
;MSAEEYPVPEWIVCGAGTGGTSATIGRYIAYQRHGTRLCVADPVHSVFHRHFADRRALSLPEGCGSCIEGIGRPRVEPSFIPSVIDRMIAVEDAASIGAMRALSARLGRRVGGSTGTNLIACATLIAEMAAAGERGSIVTLLCDGGERYGCTYYDDAWLDARGIDWRPHAAQMAALLAGD
;
A
#
# COMPACT_ATOMS: atom_id res chain seq x y z
N MET A 1 -19.61 2.53 9.91
CA MET A 1 -18.89 1.48 10.67
C MET A 1 -19.40 1.29 12.09
N SER A 2 -20.52 1.92 12.52
CA SER A 2 -21.01 1.80 13.92
C SER A 2 -21.40 0.39 14.36
N ALA A 3 -21.50 -0.56 13.43
CA ALA A 3 -21.76 -1.98 13.69
C ALA A 3 -20.48 -2.85 13.76
N GLU A 4 -19.30 -2.28 13.48
CA GLU A 4 -18.02 -2.97 13.62
C GLU A 4 -17.56 -2.95 15.08
N GLU A 5 -16.82 -3.98 15.51
CA GLU A 5 -16.23 -4.05 16.86
C GLU A 5 -15.33 -2.84 17.16
N TYR A 6 -14.59 -2.38 16.14
CA TYR A 6 -13.73 -1.19 16.19
C TYR A 6 -14.16 -0.18 15.11
N PRO A 7 -15.16 0.69 15.41
CA PRO A 7 -15.80 1.56 14.41
C PRO A 7 -14.93 2.76 14.02
N VAL A 8 -13.97 3.14 14.87
CA VAL A 8 -12.90 4.09 14.58
C VAL A 8 -11.65 3.27 14.32
N PRO A 9 -11.10 3.29 13.11
CA PRO A 9 -9.93 2.47 12.80
C PRO A 9 -8.70 2.96 13.55
N GLU A 10 -7.89 2.01 13.98
CA GLU A 10 -6.57 2.29 14.55
C GLU A 10 -5.63 2.81 13.46
N TRP A 11 -5.71 2.21 12.27
CA TRP A 11 -4.93 2.60 11.10
C TRP A 11 -5.79 2.79 9.86
N ILE A 12 -5.49 3.84 9.10
CA ILE A 12 -5.88 3.94 7.69
C ILE A 12 -4.61 3.78 6.85
N VAL A 13 -4.65 2.86 5.87
CA VAL A 13 -3.55 2.59 4.94
C VAL A 13 -3.93 3.05 3.54
N CYS A 14 -3.09 3.84 2.89
CA CYS A 14 -3.28 4.23 1.49
C CYS A 14 -1.96 4.38 0.72
N GLY A 15 -2.02 4.25 -0.60
CA GLY A 15 -0.87 4.48 -1.47
C GLY A 15 -0.70 5.95 -1.83
N ALA A 16 0.50 6.35 -2.25
CA ALA A 16 0.78 7.71 -2.69
C ALA A 16 1.17 7.78 -4.17
N GLY A 17 0.28 8.38 -4.98
CA GLY A 17 0.55 8.78 -6.36
C GLY A 17 0.95 10.24 -6.46
N THR A 18 -0.02 11.15 -6.41
CA THR A 18 0.27 12.58 -6.22
C THR A 18 0.43 12.94 -4.75
N GLY A 19 -0.02 12.08 -3.83
CA GLY A 19 -0.13 12.37 -2.41
C GLY A 19 -1.47 13.02 -1.99
N GLY A 20 -2.36 13.33 -2.95
CA GLY A 20 -3.65 13.98 -2.64
C GLY A 20 -4.55 13.16 -1.70
N THR A 21 -4.59 11.84 -1.88
CA THR A 21 -5.39 10.92 -1.03
C THR A 21 -4.89 10.94 0.42
N SER A 22 -3.59 10.72 0.63
CA SER A 22 -3.00 10.72 1.97
C SER A 22 -3.10 12.09 2.64
N ALA A 23 -2.88 13.17 1.89
CA ALA A 23 -3.04 14.53 2.41
C ALA A 23 -4.48 14.81 2.86
N THR A 24 -5.47 14.37 2.09
CA THR A 24 -6.89 14.56 2.43
C THR A 24 -7.28 13.76 3.67
N ILE A 25 -6.94 12.47 3.70
CA ILE A 25 -7.23 11.58 4.83
C ILE A 25 -6.54 12.09 6.10
N GLY A 26 -5.25 12.39 6.05
CA GLY A 26 -4.48 12.85 7.21
C GLY A 26 -4.99 14.18 7.77
N ARG A 27 -5.34 15.13 6.90
CA ARG A 27 -5.97 16.39 7.33
C ARG A 27 -7.34 16.16 7.97
N TYR A 28 -8.14 15.24 7.43
CA TYR A 28 -9.45 14.92 7.99
C TYR A 28 -9.34 14.28 9.38
N ILE A 29 -8.43 13.31 9.56
CA ILE A 29 -8.12 12.70 10.85
C ILE A 29 -7.76 13.78 11.88
N ALA A 30 -6.83 14.67 11.53
CA ALA A 30 -6.39 15.75 12.41
C ALA A 30 -7.52 16.75 12.74
N TYR A 31 -8.30 17.15 11.73
CA TYR A 31 -9.40 18.08 11.88
C TYR A 31 -10.49 17.55 12.83
N GLN A 32 -10.84 16.27 12.68
CA GLN A 32 -11.84 15.61 13.53
C GLN A 32 -11.28 15.10 14.86
N ARG A 33 -9.96 15.23 15.08
CA ARG A 33 -9.25 14.76 16.28
C ARG A 33 -9.46 13.26 16.55
N HIS A 34 -9.48 12.46 15.49
CA HIS A 34 -9.51 11.00 15.64
C HIS A 34 -8.15 10.50 16.15
N GLY A 35 -8.16 9.45 16.98
CA GLY A 35 -6.95 8.74 17.40
C GLY A 35 -6.35 7.85 16.30
N THR A 36 -7.02 7.74 15.15
CA THR A 36 -6.58 6.98 13.98
C THR A 36 -5.22 7.47 13.48
N ARG A 37 -4.32 6.53 13.19
CA ARG A 37 -3.02 6.79 12.58
C ARG A 37 -3.07 6.58 11.06
N LEU A 38 -2.36 7.42 10.30
CA LEU A 38 -2.23 7.30 8.85
C LEU A 38 -0.92 6.60 8.48
N CYS A 39 -1.04 5.47 7.79
CA CYS A 39 0.06 4.80 7.13
C CYS A 39 -0.02 4.99 5.61
N VAL A 40 1.11 5.36 5.01
CA VAL A 40 1.26 5.41 3.56
C VAL A 40 2.14 4.26 3.08
N ALA A 41 1.57 3.43 2.22
CA ALA A 41 2.28 2.34 1.54
C ALA A 41 2.88 2.88 0.23
N ASP A 42 4.18 2.72 0.03
CA ASP A 42 4.91 3.34 -1.07
C ASP A 42 5.85 2.32 -1.71
N PRO A 43 5.99 2.26 -3.04
CA PRO A 43 6.95 1.35 -3.63
C PRO A 43 8.39 1.66 -3.19
N VAL A 44 9.24 0.63 -3.04
CA VAL A 44 10.66 0.81 -2.70
C VAL A 44 11.35 1.76 -3.69
N HIS A 45 10.97 1.70 -4.96
CA HIS A 45 11.44 2.61 -6.00
C HIS A 45 10.61 3.90 -6.10
N SER A 46 10.29 4.53 -4.96
CA SER A 46 9.71 5.87 -4.87
C SER A 46 10.46 6.82 -3.93
N VAL A 47 10.44 8.12 -4.25
CA VAL A 47 11.02 9.16 -3.41
C VAL A 47 10.20 9.44 -2.15
N PHE A 48 8.91 9.09 -2.06
CA PHE A 48 8.07 9.59 -0.96
C PHE A 48 8.50 9.07 0.41
N HIS A 49 8.79 7.78 0.55
CA HIS A 49 9.27 7.23 1.83
C HIS A 49 10.66 7.78 2.20
N ARG A 50 11.50 8.05 1.20
CA ARG A 50 12.81 8.69 1.38
C ARG A 50 12.67 10.14 1.82
N HIS A 51 11.77 10.90 1.18
CA HIS A 51 11.46 12.28 1.52
C HIS A 51 10.82 12.39 2.90
N PHE A 52 10.03 11.37 3.29
CA PHE A 52 9.48 11.24 4.64
C PHE A 52 10.59 11.13 5.69
N ALA A 53 11.59 10.28 5.44
CA ALA A 53 12.73 10.07 6.34
C ALA A 53 13.75 11.24 6.32
N ASP A 54 14.05 11.80 5.15
CA ASP A 54 14.92 12.96 4.96
C ASP A 54 14.33 13.92 3.93
N ARG A 55 13.95 15.12 4.38
CA ARG A 55 13.32 16.17 3.55
C ARG A 55 14.20 16.64 2.39
N ARG A 56 15.50 16.33 2.42
CA ARG A 56 16.43 16.64 1.32
C ARG A 56 16.31 15.69 0.13
N ALA A 57 15.71 14.52 0.31
CA ALA A 57 15.42 13.62 -0.80
C ALA A 57 14.25 14.17 -1.63
N LEU A 58 14.56 14.84 -2.75
CA LEU A 58 13.55 15.46 -3.63
C LEU A 58 13.29 14.66 -4.90
N SER A 59 14.22 13.78 -5.27
CA SER A 59 14.13 12.96 -6.48
C SER A 59 14.94 11.67 -6.37
N LEU A 60 14.60 10.68 -7.19
CA LEU A 60 15.40 9.49 -7.44
C LEU A 60 16.32 9.68 -8.66
N PRO A 61 17.40 8.88 -8.77
CA PRO A 61 18.17 8.78 -10.00
C PRO A 61 17.31 8.36 -11.20
N GLU A 62 17.74 8.72 -12.41
CA GLU A 62 17.08 8.27 -13.63
C GLU A 62 17.08 6.74 -13.73
N GLY A 63 16.00 6.18 -14.29
CA GLY A 63 15.82 4.73 -14.41
C GLY A 63 15.35 4.02 -13.13
N CYS A 64 15.31 4.70 -11.98
CA CYS A 64 14.67 4.18 -10.77
C CYS A 64 13.16 4.45 -10.81
N GLY A 65 12.37 3.40 -11.03
CA GLY A 65 10.92 3.49 -10.99
C GLY A 65 10.28 2.14 -10.66
N SER A 66 9.23 2.19 -9.86
CA SER A 66 8.36 1.04 -9.63
C SER A 66 7.56 0.74 -10.89
N CYS A 67 7.28 -0.54 -11.14
CA CYS A 67 6.34 -0.95 -12.17
C CYS A 67 4.88 -0.87 -11.70
N ILE A 68 4.62 -0.61 -10.41
CA ILE A 68 3.27 -0.45 -9.86
C ILE A 68 2.70 0.91 -10.29
N GLU A 69 1.60 0.86 -11.04
CA GLU A 69 0.98 2.04 -11.62
C GLU A 69 0.14 2.81 -10.60
N GLY A 70 0.10 4.12 -10.78
CA GLY A 70 -0.73 5.04 -9.99
C GLY A 70 -0.12 5.47 -8.66
N ILE A 71 0.87 4.73 -8.13
CA ILE A 71 1.61 5.07 -6.92
C ILE A 71 3.12 5.04 -7.16
N GLY A 72 3.87 5.66 -6.26
CA GLY A 72 5.31 5.77 -6.38
C GLY A 72 5.73 6.82 -7.41
N ARG A 73 6.42 7.86 -6.94
CA ARG A 73 6.98 8.92 -7.80
C ARG A 73 8.50 8.97 -7.75
N PRO A 74 9.16 9.33 -8.85
CA PRO A 74 10.59 9.61 -8.85
C PRO A 74 10.90 11.03 -8.34
N ARG A 75 9.90 11.89 -8.15
CA ARG A 75 10.03 13.27 -7.64
C ARG A 75 8.93 13.59 -6.64
N VAL A 76 9.24 14.44 -5.67
CA VAL A 76 8.26 14.85 -4.66
C VAL A 76 7.21 15.73 -5.32
N GLU A 77 5.95 15.43 -5.04
CA GLU A 77 4.79 16.15 -5.55
C GLU A 77 4.30 17.17 -4.50
N PRO A 78 3.83 18.36 -4.90
CA PRO A 78 3.35 19.38 -3.95
C PRO A 78 2.20 18.90 -3.05
N SER A 79 1.38 17.96 -3.53
CA SER A 79 0.29 17.37 -2.76
C SER A 79 0.73 16.28 -1.79
N PHE A 80 2.01 15.87 -1.81
CA PHE A 80 2.55 15.01 -0.76
C PHE A 80 2.79 15.85 0.49
N ILE A 81 1.99 15.62 1.54
CA ILE A 81 2.07 16.36 2.81
C ILE A 81 2.57 15.40 3.89
N PRO A 82 3.86 15.38 4.18
CA PRO A 82 4.41 14.37 5.07
C PRO A 82 4.05 14.56 6.54
N SER A 83 3.70 15.79 6.93
CA SER A 83 3.39 16.15 8.31
C SER A 83 2.09 15.57 8.83
N VAL A 84 1.26 15.00 7.94
CA VAL A 84 0.00 14.33 8.32
C VAL A 84 0.10 12.81 8.28
N ILE A 85 1.30 12.26 8.02
CA ILE A 85 1.56 10.83 7.90
C ILE A 85 2.27 10.36 9.17
N ASP A 86 1.72 9.36 9.84
CA ASP A 86 2.32 8.77 11.04
C ASP A 86 3.37 7.72 10.68
N ARG A 87 3.17 7.01 9.57
CA ARG A 87 4.10 5.96 9.12
C ARG A 87 4.16 5.82 7.60
N MET A 88 5.37 5.58 7.09
CA MET A 88 5.59 5.08 5.73
C MET A 88 6.02 3.61 5.78
N ILE A 89 5.49 2.79 4.87
CA ILE A 89 5.97 1.43 4.62
C ILE A 89 6.40 1.32 3.16
N ALA A 90 7.68 1.05 2.94
CA ALA A 90 8.21 0.77 1.61
C ALA A 90 7.93 -0.69 1.23
N VAL A 91 7.35 -0.91 0.05
CA VAL A 91 6.91 -2.24 -0.40
C VAL A 91 7.55 -2.59 -1.74
N GLU A 92 8.05 -3.82 -1.85
CA GLU A 92 8.59 -4.34 -3.10
C GLU A 92 7.49 -4.57 -4.15
N ASP A 93 7.84 -4.39 -5.43
CA ASP A 93 6.90 -4.60 -6.55
C ASP A 93 6.40 -6.05 -6.58
N ALA A 94 7.29 -7.01 -6.35
CA ALA A 94 6.96 -8.44 -6.29
C ALA A 94 5.97 -8.75 -5.16
N ALA A 95 6.14 -8.13 -3.99
CA ALA A 95 5.23 -8.28 -2.86
C ALA A 95 3.86 -7.66 -3.17
N SER A 96 3.84 -6.48 -3.79
CA SER A 96 2.62 -5.81 -4.24
C SER A 96 1.85 -6.68 -5.24
N ILE A 97 2.53 -7.23 -6.24
CA ILE A 97 1.93 -8.10 -7.26
C ILE A 97 1.42 -9.40 -6.64
N GLY A 98 2.20 -10.02 -5.76
CA GLY A 98 1.78 -11.23 -5.05
C GLY A 98 0.51 -11.01 -4.23
N ALA A 99 0.47 -9.91 -3.47
CA ALA A 99 -0.69 -9.57 -2.65
C ALA A 99 -1.94 -9.26 -3.49
N MET A 100 -1.83 -8.53 -4.60
CA MET A 100 -2.99 -8.28 -5.47
C MET A 100 -3.53 -9.58 -6.10
N ARG A 101 -2.66 -10.55 -6.43
CA ARG A 101 -3.06 -11.84 -7.00
C ARG A 101 -3.81 -12.69 -5.97
N ALA A 102 -3.28 -12.77 -4.75
CA ALA A 102 -3.92 -13.47 -3.65
C ALA A 102 -5.30 -12.88 -3.32
N LEU A 103 -5.39 -11.55 -3.21
CA LEU A 103 -6.66 -10.88 -2.96
C LEU A 103 -7.65 -11.08 -4.10
N SER A 104 -7.19 -11.02 -5.35
CA SER A 104 -8.08 -11.22 -6.51
C SER A 104 -8.69 -12.61 -6.53
N ALA A 105 -7.89 -13.64 -6.23
CA ALA A 105 -8.37 -15.01 -6.09
C ALA A 105 -9.41 -15.13 -4.96
N ARG A 106 -9.16 -14.47 -3.82
CA ARG A 106 -10.05 -14.50 -2.66
C ARG A 106 -11.39 -13.77 -2.88
N LEU A 107 -11.37 -12.68 -3.64
CA LEU A 107 -12.56 -11.87 -3.93
C LEU A 107 -13.35 -12.34 -5.16
N GLY A 108 -12.75 -13.18 -6.01
CA GLY A 108 -13.34 -13.55 -7.31
C GLY A 108 -13.38 -12.40 -8.32
N ARG A 109 -12.61 -11.32 -8.09
CA ARG A 109 -12.51 -10.17 -9.00
C ARG A 109 -11.07 -9.64 -9.04
N ARG A 110 -10.65 -9.12 -10.18
CA ARG A 110 -9.29 -8.59 -10.35
C ARG A 110 -9.16 -7.22 -9.68
N VAL A 111 -8.05 -6.98 -8.98
CA VAL A 111 -7.65 -5.68 -8.42
C VAL A 111 -6.28 -5.22 -8.97
N GLY A 112 -5.94 -3.95 -8.83
CA GLY A 112 -4.65 -3.42 -9.28
C GLY A 112 -3.48 -3.58 -8.30
N GLY A 113 -2.26 -3.33 -8.81
CA GLY A 113 -1.02 -3.48 -8.03
C GLY A 113 -0.94 -2.59 -6.80
N SER A 114 -1.44 -1.35 -6.87
CA SER A 114 -1.47 -0.42 -5.73
C SER A 114 -2.34 -0.92 -4.57
N THR A 115 -3.36 -1.72 -4.88
CA THR A 115 -4.17 -2.41 -3.85
C THR A 115 -3.34 -3.47 -3.14
N GLY A 116 -2.49 -4.20 -3.87
CA GLY A 116 -1.56 -5.15 -3.28
C GLY A 116 -0.51 -4.47 -2.39
N THR A 117 0.01 -3.32 -2.82
CA THR A 117 0.93 -2.49 -2.00
C THR A 117 0.30 -2.10 -0.66
N ASN A 118 -0.94 -1.62 -0.69
CA ASN A 118 -1.71 -1.33 0.52
C ASN A 118 -1.89 -2.58 1.41
N LEU A 119 -2.21 -3.72 0.80
CA LEU A 119 -2.48 -4.95 1.53
C LEU A 119 -1.24 -5.48 2.25
N ILE A 120 -0.05 -5.36 1.66
CA ILE A 120 1.21 -5.68 2.33
C ILE A 120 1.41 -4.78 3.56
N ALA A 121 1.20 -3.47 3.43
CA ALA A 121 1.30 -2.56 4.58
C ALA A 121 0.28 -2.89 5.68
N CYS A 122 -0.96 -3.26 5.32
CA CYS A 122 -1.94 -3.75 6.29
C CYS A 122 -1.45 -5.01 7.01
N ALA A 123 -0.95 -6.01 6.28
CA ALA A 123 -0.44 -7.26 6.86
C ALA A 123 0.70 -7.01 7.85
N THR A 124 1.63 -6.11 7.51
CA THR A 124 2.71 -5.69 8.42
C THR A 124 2.16 -5.07 9.70
N LEU A 125 1.23 -4.12 9.60
CA LEU A 125 0.62 -3.48 10.77
C LEU A 125 -0.18 -4.47 11.62
N ILE A 126 -0.92 -5.39 11.00
CA ILE A 126 -1.66 -6.46 11.71
C ILE A 126 -0.69 -7.30 12.53
N ALA A 127 0.42 -7.75 11.93
CA ALA A 127 1.42 -8.57 12.61
C ALA A 127 2.06 -7.83 13.80
N GLU A 128 2.38 -6.55 13.62
CA GLU A 128 2.95 -5.71 14.68
C GLU A 128 1.97 -5.45 15.83
N MET A 129 0.71 -5.12 15.50
CA MET A 129 -0.35 -4.95 16.50
C MET A 129 -0.57 -6.25 17.29
N ALA A 130 -0.64 -7.39 16.60
CA ALA A 130 -0.78 -8.69 17.25
C ALA A 130 0.40 -9.00 18.18
N ALA A 131 1.64 -8.74 17.75
CA ALA A 131 2.84 -8.91 18.57
C ALA A 131 2.86 -8.00 19.81
N ALA A 132 2.28 -6.79 19.70
CA ALA A 132 2.14 -5.84 20.80
C ALA A 132 0.92 -6.12 21.70
N GLY A 133 0.06 -7.08 21.35
CA GLY A 133 -1.22 -7.32 22.03
C GLY A 133 -2.27 -6.22 21.81
N GLU A 134 -2.07 -5.37 20.81
CA GLU A 134 -3.00 -4.31 20.41
C GLU A 134 -4.20 -4.90 19.65
N ARG A 135 -5.36 -4.27 19.80
CA ARG A 135 -6.60 -4.63 19.09
C ARG A 135 -7.17 -3.39 18.42
N GLY A 136 -7.75 -3.55 17.25
CA GLY A 136 -8.31 -2.46 16.48
C GLY A 136 -8.65 -2.91 15.06
N SER A 137 -9.27 -2.01 14.28
CA SER A 137 -9.47 -2.22 12.86
C SER A 137 -8.45 -1.45 12.03
N ILE A 138 -8.06 -2.03 10.90
CA ILE A 138 -7.26 -1.37 9.86
C ILE A 138 -8.14 -1.23 8.63
N VAL A 139 -8.21 -0.02 8.09
CA VAL A 139 -8.96 0.28 6.87
C VAL A 139 -7.99 0.58 5.74
N THR A 140 -8.30 0.08 4.55
CA THR A 140 -7.53 0.44 3.35
C THR A 140 -8.42 0.62 2.12
N LEU A 141 -7.81 1.07 1.03
CA LEU A 141 -8.44 1.39 -0.24
C LEU A 141 -8.09 0.33 -1.28
N LEU A 142 -9.12 -0.15 -1.99
CA LEU A 142 -8.95 -0.91 -3.22
C LEU A 142 -9.04 0.09 -4.37
N CYS A 143 -7.89 0.47 -4.93
CA CYS A 143 -7.75 1.69 -5.72
C CYS A 143 -8.44 1.61 -7.09
N ASP A 144 -8.26 0.49 -7.80
CA ASP A 144 -8.85 0.27 -9.12
C ASP A 144 -9.05 -1.22 -9.43
N GLY A 145 -9.88 -1.46 -10.45
CA GLY A 145 -10.11 -2.77 -11.03
C GLY A 145 -8.88 -3.27 -11.79
N GLY A 146 -8.66 -4.59 -11.74
CA GLY A 146 -7.47 -5.23 -12.31
C GLY A 146 -7.54 -5.48 -13.82
N GLU A 147 -8.66 -5.16 -14.47
CA GLU A 147 -8.95 -5.45 -15.87
C GLU A 147 -7.92 -4.81 -16.82
N ARG A 148 -7.42 -3.61 -16.46
CA ARG A 148 -6.45 -2.86 -17.27
C ARG A 148 -5.04 -3.44 -17.28
N TYR A 149 -4.73 -4.38 -16.36
CA TYR A 149 -3.38 -4.95 -16.22
C TYR A 149 -3.28 -6.37 -16.79
N GLY A 150 -4.20 -6.73 -17.70
CA GLY A 150 -4.25 -8.05 -18.33
C GLY A 150 -2.94 -8.47 -19.01
N CYS A 151 -2.25 -7.52 -19.63
CA CYS A 151 -0.99 -7.74 -20.35
C CYS A 151 0.25 -7.37 -19.52
N THR A 152 0.09 -7.11 -18.22
CA THR A 152 1.19 -6.75 -17.32
C THR A 152 1.13 -7.59 -16.04
N TYR A 153 0.52 -7.10 -14.97
CA TYR A 153 0.52 -7.76 -13.67
C TYR A 153 -0.23 -9.08 -13.66
N TYR A 154 -1.15 -9.27 -14.62
CA TYR A 154 -1.88 -10.51 -14.82
C TYR A 154 -1.23 -11.49 -15.82
N ASP A 155 -0.13 -11.10 -16.44
CA ASP A 155 0.62 -11.90 -17.41
C ASP A 155 1.91 -12.44 -16.76
N ASP A 156 1.94 -13.75 -16.54
CA ASP A 156 3.08 -14.43 -15.92
C ASP A 156 4.34 -14.36 -16.80
N ALA A 157 4.20 -14.38 -18.14
CA ALA A 157 5.35 -14.25 -19.03
C ALA A 157 5.95 -12.84 -18.96
N TRP A 158 5.12 -11.82 -18.82
CA TRP A 158 5.58 -10.44 -18.60
C TRP A 158 6.35 -10.30 -17.28
N LEU A 159 5.88 -10.96 -16.22
CA LEU A 159 6.53 -10.95 -14.90
C LEU A 159 7.85 -11.72 -14.92
N ASP A 160 7.86 -12.90 -15.51
CA ASP A 160 9.05 -13.75 -15.61
C ASP A 160 10.13 -13.06 -16.47
N ALA A 161 9.76 -12.41 -17.59
CA ALA A 161 10.69 -11.64 -18.43
C ALA A 161 11.32 -10.45 -17.71
N ARG A 162 10.70 -9.96 -16.63
CA ARG A 162 11.20 -8.87 -15.78
C ARG A 162 11.87 -9.38 -14.50
N GLY A 163 11.95 -10.69 -14.28
CA GLY A 163 12.52 -11.29 -13.08
C GLY A 163 11.73 -10.98 -11.81
N ILE A 164 10.42 -10.74 -11.90
CA ILE A 164 9.58 -10.40 -10.75
C ILE A 164 9.06 -11.69 -10.10
N ASP A 165 9.70 -12.10 -8.99
CA ASP A 165 9.31 -13.30 -8.25
C ASP A 165 8.14 -13.04 -7.27
N TRP A 166 6.93 -12.97 -7.81
CA TRP A 166 5.71 -12.64 -7.05
C TRP A 166 5.05 -13.82 -6.33
N ARG A 167 5.37 -15.06 -6.73
CA ARG A 167 4.63 -16.27 -6.30
C ARG A 167 4.77 -16.57 -4.81
N PRO A 168 5.98 -16.45 -4.18
CA PRO A 168 6.11 -16.63 -2.74
C PRO A 168 5.26 -15.64 -1.94
N HIS A 169 5.22 -14.37 -2.38
CA HIS A 169 4.43 -13.33 -1.74
C HIS A 169 2.91 -13.57 -1.88
N ALA A 170 2.46 -14.10 -3.02
CA ALA A 170 1.06 -14.51 -3.18
C ALA A 170 0.68 -15.64 -2.24
N ALA A 171 1.54 -16.65 -2.07
CA ALA A 171 1.29 -17.76 -1.16
C ALA A 171 1.19 -17.29 0.30
N GLN A 172 2.14 -16.44 0.74
CA GLN A 172 2.12 -15.87 2.08
C GLN A 172 0.85 -15.03 2.33
N MET A 173 0.48 -14.17 1.39
CA MET A 173 -0.74 -13.35 1.52
C MET A 173 -2.00 -14.21 1.50
N ALA A 174 -2.04 -15.28 0.69
CA ALA A 174 -3.17 -16.19 0.65
C ALA A 174 -3.40 -16.90 1.99
N ALA A 175 -2.32 -17.36 2.65
CA ALA A 175 -2.39 -17.94 3.99
C ALA A 175 -2.98 -16.96 5.01
N LEU A 176 -2.46 -15.72 5.03
CA LEU A 176 -2.98 -14.66 5.90
C LEU A 176 -4.47 -14.38 5.66
N LEU A 177 -4.92 -14.34 4.40
CA LEU A 177 -6.32 -14.10 4.04
C LEU A 177 -7.24 -15.30 4.33
N ALA A 178 -6.68 -16.50 4.48
CA ALA A 178 -7.41 -17.69 4.90
C ALA A 178 -7.62 -17.74 6.42
N GLY A 179 -6.82 -16.99 7.19
CA GLY A 179 -6.84 -16.97 8.66
C GLY A 179 -5.93 -18.02 9.29
N ASP A 180 -4.94 -18.52 8.54
CA ASP A 180 -3.85 -19.39 9.02
C ASP A 180 -2.69 -18.54 9.59
#